data_AF-A0A143PG40-F1
#
_entry.id   AF-A0A143PG40-F1
#
_cell.length_a   1.000
_cell.length_b   1.000
_cell.length_c   1.000
_cell.angle_alpha   90.00
_cell.angle_beta   90.00
_cell.angle_gamma   90.00
#
_symmetry.space_group_name_H-M   'P 1'
#
loop_
_entity.id
_entity.type
_entity.pdbx_description
1 polymer ?
#
loop_
_entity_poly.entity_id
_entity_poly.type
_entity_poly.pdbx_seq_one_letter_code
_entity_poly.pdbx_strand_id
1 'polypeptide(L)'
;MTTDDYLDQVLAHLPRTTPHRPQIALELRGHIEERLATGQPLDDVLRQLGDPAVLAESYLAGLSLVPADFGPRVLAKVVDALAFLLLVAVTLVLAWLSPRGGMTVILICVAVLIAGFGFLIYTIVAEWRSGQTFGKRRYGLFVVQESGAPITLGQSVVRQMSLVFQIFWIDALFALFTERRQRAFELLSKTRVVRVDDKQA
;
A
#
# COMPACT_ATOMS: atom_id res chain seq x y z
N MET A 1 -17.66 25.10 -2.95
CA MET A 1 -16.94 23.89 -3.38
C MET A 1 -17.61 23.41 -4.64
N THR A 2 -16.86 23.11 -5.71
CA THR A 2 -17.47 22.64 -6.96
C THR A 2 -17.71 21.13 -6.93
N THR A 3 -18.51 20.62 -7.87
CA THR A 3 -18.68 19.17 -8.07
C THR A 3 -17.34 18.48 -8.33
N ASP A 4 -16.49 19.09 -9.15
CA ASP A 4 -15.18 18.56 -9.49
C ASP A 4 -14.23 18.57 -8.27
N ASP A 5 -14.24 19.64 -7.46
CA ASP A 5 -13.46 19.68 -6.21
C ASP A 5 -13.86 18.55 -5.24
N TYR A 6 -15.16 18.26 -5.14
CA TYR A 6 -15.66 17.19 -4.27
C TYR A 6 -15.26 15.81 -4.79
N LEU A 7 -15.43 15.57 -6.10
CA LEU A 7 -14.98 14.35 -6.76
C LEU A 7 -13.49 14.12 -6.55
N ASP A 8 -12.66 15.14 -6.75
CA ASP A 8 -11.22 15.04 -6.56
C ASP A 8 -10.85 14.69 -5.11
N GLN A 9 -11.56 15.24 -4.13
CA GLN A 9 -11.38 14.87 -2.72
C GLN A 9 -11.77 13.41 -2.44
N VAL A 10 -12.93 12.95 -2.92
CA VAL A 10 -13.36 11.55 -2.77
C VAL A 10 -12.33 10.61 -3.42
N LEU A 11 -11.92 10.91 -4.66
CA LEU A 11 -10.95 10.10 -5.38
C LEU A 11 -9.58 10.13 -4.71
N ALA A 12 -9.16 11.24 -4.10
CA ALA A 12 -7.90 11.30 -3.33
C ALA A 12 -7.88 10.30 -2.16
N HIS A 13 -9.04 9.99 -1.60
CA HIS A 13 -9.22 8.99 -0.55
C HIS A 13 -9.40 7.55 -1.06
N LEU A 14 -9.47 7.33 -2.39
CA LEU A 14 -9.43 5.98 -2.97
C LEU A 14 -7.97 5.58 -3.29
N PRO A 15 -7.58 4.31 -3.10
CA PRO A 15 -6.29 3.82 -3.57
C PRO A 15 -6.08 4.12 -5.06
N ARG A 16 -4.88 4.55 -5.43
CA ARG A 16 -4.56 4.91 -6.83
C ARG A 16 -4.69 3.74 -7.80
N THR A 17 -4.59 2.53 -7.27
CA THR A 17 -4.66 1.27 -8.00
C THR A 17 -6.01 0.58 -7.85
N THR A 18 -7.02 1.21 -7.23
CA THR A 18 -8.38 0.66 -7.15
C THR A 18 -8.90 0.43 -8.56
N PRO A 19 -9.19 -0.83 -8.95
CA PRO A 19 -9.92 -1.08 -10.17
C PRO A 19 -11.26 -0.36 -10.07
N HIS A 20 -11.78 0.17 -11.17
CA HIS A 20 -13.05 0.92 -11.20
C HIS A 20 -13.01 2.34 -10.61
N ARG A 21 -11.86 2.89 -10.18
CA ARG A 21 -11.74 4.33 -9.85
C ARG A 21 -12.39 5.27 -10.88
N PRO A 22 -12.22 5.09 -12.21
CA PRO A 22 -12.93 5.93 -13.18
C PRO A 22 -14.44 5.66 -13.25
N GLN A 23 -14.89 4.44 -12.95
CA GLN A 23 -16.33 4.11 -12.91
C GLN A 23 -16.99 4.73 -11.68
N ILE A 24 -16.35 4.66 -10.50
CA ILE A 24 -16.81 5.32 -9.27
C ILE A 24 -16.92 6.84 -9.50
N ALA A 25 -15.93 7.44 -10.16
CA ALA A 25 -15.99 8.87 -10.51
C ALA A 25 -17.19 9.20 -11.41
N LEU A 26 -17.45 8.34 -12.42
CA LEU A 26 -18.53 8.54 -13.39
C LEU A 26 -19.91 8.33 -12.76
N GLU A 27 -20.07 7.30 -11.94
CA GLU A 27 -21.30 7.05 -11.16
C GLU A 27 -21.59 8.20 -10.19
N LEU A 28 -20.57 8.65 -9.44
CA LEU A 28 -20.74 9.73 -8.47
C LEU A 28 -21.08 11.05 -9.15
N ARG A 29 -20.41 11.37 -10.28
CA ARG A 29 -20.75 12.53 -11.09
C ARG A 29 -22.19 12.45 -11.59
N GLY A 30 -22.62 11.30 -12.13
CA GLY A 30 -23.98 11.09 -12.59
C GLY A 30 -25.03 11.31 -11.48
N HIS A 31 -24.77 10.79 -10.28
CA HIS A 31 -25.65 10.99 -9.12
C HIS A 31 -25.77 12.46 -8.71
N ILE A 32 -24.68 13.23 -8.79
CA ILE A 32 -24.70 14.67 -8.47
C ILE A 32 -25.48 15.42 -9.56
N GLU A 33 -25.19 15.15 -10.83
CA GLU A 33 -25.86 15.80 -11.97
C GLU A 33 -27.38 15.54 -11.99
N GLU A 34 -27.81 14.32 -11.67
CA GLU A 34 -29.23 13.97 -11.57
C GLU A 34 -29.97 14.78 -10.48
N ARG A 35 -29.33 14.95 -9.31
CA ARG A 35 -29.91 15.74 -8.21
C ARG A 35 -29.95 17.24 -8.53
N LEU A 36 -28.94 17.74 -9.23
CA LEU A 36 -28.93 19.12 -9.73
C LEU A 36 -30.05 19.33 -10.78
N ALA A 37 -30.25 18.36 -11.68
CA ALA A 37 -31.29 18.42 -12.71
C ALA A 37 -32.72 18.38 -12.13
N THR A 38 -32.90 17.75 -10.97
CA THR A 38 -34.16 17.77 -10.20
C THR A 38 -34.36 19.05 -9.38
N GLY A 39 -33.46 20.04 -9.53
CA GLY A 39 -33.60 21.37 -8.95
C GLY A 39 -33.04 21.51 -7.53
N GLN A 40 -32.32 20.50 -7.01
CA GLN A 40 -31.64 20.65 -5.73
C GLN A 40 -30.40 21.56 -5.87
N PRO A 41 -30.18 22.51 -4.95
CA PRO A 41 -28.97 23.31 -4.96
C PRO A 41 -27.75 22.44 -4.63
N LEU A 42 -26.61 22.74 -5.28
CA LEU A 42 -25.36 21.97 -5.14
C LEU A 42 -24.94 21.79 -3.66
N ASP A 43 -25.05 22.85 -2.86
CA ASP A 43 -24.63 22.81 -1.45
C ASP A 43 -25.43 21.78 -0.64
N ASP A 44 -26.72 21.61 -0.92
CA ASP A 44 -27.56 20.62 -0.23
C ASP A 44 -27.25 19.20 -0.69
N VAL A 45 -26.96 19.01 -1.98
CA VAL A 45 -26.51 17.72 -2.52
C VAL A 45 -25.20 17.29 -1.86
N LEU A 46 -24.20 18.18 -1.83
CA LEU A 46 -22.90 17.91 -1.22
C LEU A 46 -23.00 17.66 0.29
N ARG A 47 -23.87 18.39 1.01
CA ARG A 47 -24.14 18.13 2.44
C ARG A 47 -24.75 16.76 2.68
N GLN A 48 -25.64 16.29 1.79
CA GLN A 48 -26.25 14.96 1.89
C GLN A 48 -25.27 13.84 1.59
N LEU A 49 -24.34 14.05 0.66
CA LEU A 49 -23.26 13.10 0.38
C LEU A 49 -22.26 13.01 1.54
N GLY A 50 -22.12 14.07 2.32
CA GLY A 50 -21.34 14.10 3.55
C GLY A 50 -19.84 14.23 3.30
N ASP A 51 -19.04 13.73 4.26
CA ASP A 51 -17.59 13.81 4.22
C ASP A 51 -17.03 12.97 3.04
N PRO A 52 -16.21 13.56 2.13
CA PRO A 52 -15.59 12.85 1.02
C PRO A 52 -14.83 11.58 1.42
N ALA A 53 -14.18 11.58 2.58
CA ALA A 53 -13.40 10.45 3.07
C ALA A 53 -14.31 9.30 3.50
N VAL A 54 -15.40 9.60 4.21
CA VAL A 54 -16.39 8.60 4.65
C VAL A 54 -17.12 8.01 3.45
N LEU A 55 -17.43 8.84 2.45
CA LEU A 55 -18.01 8.38 1.19
C LEU A 55 -17.05 7.45 0.43
N ALA A 56 -15.77 7.82 0.32
CA ALA A 56 -14.76 6.95 -0.29
C ALA A 56 -14.63 5.59 0.43
N GLU A 57 -14.69 5.59 1.77
CA GLU A 57 -14.69 4.36 2.57
C GLU A 57 -15.92 3.49 2.31
N SER A 58 -17.11 4.07 2.08
CA SER A 58 -18.32 3.30 1.77
C SER A 58 -18.20 2.57 0.43
N TYR A 59 -17.64 3.22 -0.60
CA TYR A 59 -17.30 2.57 -1.86
C TYR A 59 -16.29 1.44 -1.68
N LEU A 60 -15.26 1.65 -0.85
CA LEU A 60 -14.24 0.64 -0.57
C LEU A 60 -14.76 -0.53 0.24
N ALA A 61 -15.72 -0.30 1.14
CA ALA A 61 -16.42 -1.34 1.88
C ALA A 61 -17.33 -2.17 0.97
N GLY A 62 -17.86 -1.58 -0.10
CA GLY A 62 -18.62 -2.27 -1.14
C GLY A 62 -17.75 -3.13 -2.07
N LEU A 63 -16.46 -2.84 -2.19
CA LEU A 63 -15.53 -3.68 -2.96
C LEU A 63 -15.25 -4.98 -2.20
N SER A 64 -15.33 -6.12 -2.90
CA SER A 64 -14.96 -7.43 -2.37
C SER A 64 -13.44 -7.55 -2.20
N LEU A 65 -12.91 -6.90 -1.16
CA LEU A 65 -11.49 -6.96 -0.80
C LEU A 65 -11.20 -8.30 -0.12
N VAL A 66 -10.75 -9.28 -0.89
CA VAL A 66 -10.43 -10.61 -0.37
C VAL A 66 -9.09 -10.55 0.36
N PRO A 67 -9.01 -10.99 1.64
CA PRO A 67 -7.74 -11.10 2.34
C PRO A 67 -6.76 -11.97 1.55
N ALA A 68 -5.57 -11.44 1.26
CA ALA A 68 -4.61 -12.19 0.46
C ALA A 68 -4.06 -13.40 1.24
N ASP A 69 -3.96 -14.54 0.57
CA ASP A 69 -3.32 -15.74 1.14
C ASP A 69 -1.86 -15.50 1.53
N PHE A 70 -1.34 -16.36 2.41
CA PHE A 70 0.04 -16.27 2.89
C PHE A 70 1.07 -16.50 1.76
N GLY A 71 0.82 -17.45 0.86
CA GLY A 71 1.73 -17.81 -0.24
C GLY A 71 2.11 -16.63 -1.15
N PRO A 72 1.14 -15.94 -1.78
CA PRO A 72 1.42 -14.76 -2.59
C PRO A 72 2.16 -13.64 -1.83
N ARG A 73 1.88 -13.47 -0.53
CA ARG A 73 2.59 -12.49 0.30
C ARG A 73 4.07 -12.86 0.47
N VAL A 74 4.37 -14.13 0.71
CA VAL A 74 5.74 -14.64 0.80
C VAL A 74 6.45 -14.48 -0.54
N LEU A 75 5.81 -14.87 -1.64
CA LEU A 75 6.39 -14.75 -2.97
C LEU A 75 6.68 -13.29 -3.35
N ALA A 76 5.76 -12.37 -3.04
CA ALA A 76 6.00 -10.93 -3.21
C ALA A 76 7.24 -10.47 -2.43
N LYS A 77 7.38 -10.92 -1.16
CA LYS A 77 8.53 -10.56 -0.34
C LYS A 77 9.83 -11.16 -0.85
N VAL A 78 9.80 -12.38 -1.40
CA VAL A 78 10.94 -13.02 -2.06
C VAL A 78 11.40 -12.21 -3.27
N VAL A 79 10.46 -11.74 -4.11
CA VAL A 79 10.81 -10.89 -5.26
C VAL A 79 11.50 -9.60 -4.81
N ASP A 80 10.96 -8.91 -3.80
CA ASP A 80 11.57 -7.70 -3.25
C ASP A 80 12.96 -8.00 -2.64
N ALA A 81 13.11 -9.14 -1.95
CA ALA A 81 14.37 -9.56 -1.34
C ALA A 81 15.44 -9.94 -2.37
N LEU A 82 15.07 -10.59 -3.48
CA LEU A 82 15.99 -10.93 -4.56
C LEU A 82 16.54 -9.68 -5.25
N ALA A 83 15.70 -8.66 -5.47
CA ALA A 83 16.15 -7.38 -6.00
C ALA A 83 17.17 -6.70 -5.06
N PHE A 84 16.91 -6.75 -3.75
CA PHE A 84 17.86 -6.25 -2.74
C PHE A 84 19.16 -7.05 -2.71
N LEU A 85 19.07 -8.38 -2.72
CA LEU A 85 20.24 -9.27 -2.73
C LEU A 85 21.10 -9.07 -3.97
N LEU A 86 20.49 -8.86 -5.14
CA LEU A 86 21.21 -8.54 -6.37
C LEU A 86 22.01 -7.23 -6.24
N LEU A 87 21.40 -6.19 -5.68
CA LEU A 87 22.07 -4.91 -5.42
C LEU A 87 23.28 -5.07 -4.48
N VAL A 88 23.11 -5.82 -3.40
CA VAL A 88 24.19 -6.13 -2.46
C VAL A 88 25.28 -6.96 -3.14
N ALA A 89 24.91 -7.99 -3.91
CA ALA A 89 25.86 -8.83 -4.64
C ALA A 89 26.70 -8.02 -5.63
N VAL A 90 26.09 -7.14 -6.42
CA VAL A 90 26.80 -6.23 -7.34
C VAL A 90 27.79 -5.35 -6.57
N THR A 91 27.36 -4.79 -5.43
CA THR A 91 28.22 -3.97 -4.57
C THR A 91 29.43 -4.75 -4.08
N LEU A 92 29.23 -5.99 -3.64
CA LEU A 92 30.30 -6.87 -3.16
C LEU A 92 31.25 -7.29 -4.29
N VAL A 93 30.74 -7.57 -5.49
CA VAL A 93 31.57 -7.91 -6.67
C VAL A 93 32.45 -6.73 -7.08
N LEU A 94 31.87 -5.52 -7.17
CA LEU A 94 32.64 -4.31 -7.48
C LEU A 94 33.74 -4.05 -6.44
N ALA A 95 33.44 -4.30 -5.16
CA ALA A 95 34.43 -4.16 -4.11
C ALA A 95 35.53 -5.23 -4.16
N TRP A 96 35.19 -6.48 -4.54
CA TRP A 96 36.17 -7.54 -4.73
C TRP A 96 37.16 -7.26 -5.86
N LEU A 97 36.71 -6.55 -6.90
CA LEU A 97 37.54 -6.09 -8.02
C LEU A 97 38.42 -4.87 -7.67
N SER A 98 38.13 -4.18 -6.56
CA SER A 98 38.86 -2.97 -6.15
C SER A 98 40.15 -3.31 -5.38
N PRO A 99 41.15 -2.40 -5.36
CA PRO A 99 42.38 -2.60 -4.58
C PRO A 99 42.09 -2.91 -3.12
N ARG A 100 42.76 -3.94 -2.58
CA ARG A 100 42.51 -4.41 -1.21
C ARG A 100 43.15 -3.45 -0.21
N GLY A 101 42.34 -2.91 0.70
CA GLY A 101 42.78 -2.04 1.80
C GLY A 101 41.67 -1.80 2.83
N GLY A 102 42.02 -1.28 4.02
CA GLY A 102 41.06 -1.03 5.09
C GLY A 102 39.94 -0.05 4.70
N MET A 103 40.26 0.95 3.87
CA MET A 103 39.27 1.89 3.32
C MET A 103 38.19 1.20 2.48
N THR A 104 38.57 0.18 1.70
CA THR A 104 37.63 -0.61 0.88
C THR A 104 36.59 -1.31 1.74
N VAL A 105 37.02 -1.90 2.86
CA VAL A 105 36.10 -2.57 3.81
C VAL A 105 35.10 -1.58 4.40
N ILE A 106 35.57 -0.40 4.81
CA ILE A 106 34.70 0.65 5.36
C ILE A 106 33.66 1.08 4.32
N LEU A 107 34.07 1.32 3.08
CA LEU A 107 33.17 1.71 1.99
C LEU A 107 32.10 0.65 1.70
N ILE A 108 32.47 -0.64 1.74
CA ILE A 108 31.50 -1.75 1.59
C ILE A 108 30.48 -1.71 2.72
N CYS A 109 30.93 -1.62 3.97
CA CYS A 109 30.03 -1.58 5.12
C CYS A 109 29.05 -0.42 5.01
N VAL A 110 29.54 0.77 4.64
CA VAL A 110 28.72 1.95 4.41
C VAL A 110 27.72 1.72 3.26
N ALA A 111 28.16 1.14 2.15
CA ALA A 111 27.29 0.87 1.00
C ALA A 111 26.17 -0.14 1.35
N VAL A 112 26.49 -1.20 2.10
CA VAL A 112 25.50 -2.18 2.57
C VAL A 112 24.49 -1.55 3.53
N LEU A 113 24.95 -0.69 4.46
CA LEU A 113 24.07 0.04 5.36
C LEU A 113 23.14 0.99 4.59
N ILE A 114 23.66 1.75 3.62
CA ILE A 114 22.88 2.63 2.76
C ILE A 114 21.86 1.82 1.95
N ALA A 115 22.25 0.68 1.37
CA ALA A 115 21.35 -0.18 0.63
C ALA A 115 20.21 -0.70 1.54
N GLY A 116 20.54 -1.18 2.74
CA GLY A 116 19.55 -1.70 3.70
C GLY A 116 18.56 -0.62 4.14
N PHE A 117 19.06 0.57 4.46
CA PHE A 117 18.21 1.72 4.82
C PHE A 117 17.37 2.19 3.63
N GLY A 118 17.96 2.24 2.44
CA GLY A 118 17.27 2.54 1.18
C GLY A 118 16.15 1.55 0.88
N PHE A 119 16.36 0.26 1.15
CA PHE A 119 15.32 -0.77 1.01
C PHE A 119 14.16 -0.56 1.99
N LEU A 120 14.46 -0.22 3.25
CA LEU A 120 13.43 0.10 4.25
C LEU A 120 12.59 1.30 3.79
N ILE A 121 13.24 2.41 3.42
CA ILE A 121 12.58 3.61 2.91
C ILE A 121 11.75 3.29 1.67
N TYR A 122 12.31 2.53 0.73
CA TYR A 122 11.61 2.09 -0.47
C TYR A 122 10.29 1.40 -0.13
N THR A 123 10.31 0.42 0.79
CA THR A 123 9.08 -0.30 1.15
C THR A 123 8.03 0.61 1.80
N ILE A 124 8.45 1.54 2.66
CA ILE A 124 7.57 2.52 3.31
C ILE A 124 6.94 3.44 2.27
N VAL A 125 7.75 4.04 1.40
CA VAL A 125 7.28 5.01 0.40
C VAL A 125 6.41 4.34 -0.66
N ALA A 126 6.77 3.13 -1.09
CA ALA A 126 6.01 2.38 -2.10
C ALA A 126 4.62 1.98 -1.58
N GLU A 127 4.55 1.49 -0.34
CA GLU A 127 3.27 1.16 0.30
C GLU A 127 2.44 2.41 0.60
N TRP A 128 3.04 3.47 1.12
CA TRP A 128 2.32 4.74 1.35
C TRP A 128 1.75 5.35 0.07
N ARG A 129 2.53 5.41 -1.02
CA ARG A 129 2.08 6.09 -2.25
C ARG A 129 1.19 5.25 -3.15
N SER A 130 1.39 3.93 -3.18
CA SER A 130 0.72 3.06 -4.15
C SER A 130 0.05 1.84 -3.54
N GLY A 131 0.15 1.66 -2.22
CA GLY A 131 -0.34 0.46 -1.53
C GLY A 131 0.49 -0.80 -1.84
N GLN A 132 1.56 -0.70 -2.65
CA GLN A 132 2.24 -1.89 -3.17
C GLN A 132 3.75 -1.66 -3.36
N THR A 133 4.53 -2.67 -3.00
CA THR A 133 5.92 -2.84 -3.46
C THR A 133 5.96 -3.46 -4.85
N PHE A 134 7.14 -3.52 -5.46
CA PHE A 134 7.34 -4.12 -6.78
C PHE A 134 6.95 -5.61 -6.78
N GLY A 135 7.36 -6.36 -5.76
CA GLY A 135 6.95 -7.75 -5.59
C GLY A 135 5.44 -7.89 -5.44
N LYS A 136 4.81 -7.02 -4.63
CA LYS A 136 3.34 -7.04 -4.44
C LYS A 136 2.57 -6.75 -5.72
N ARG A 137 3.05 -5.83 -6.56
CA ARG A 137 2.48 -5.55 -7.89
C ARG A 137 2.42 -6.80 -8.75
N ARG A 138 3.47 -7.62 -8.75
CA ARG A 138 3.55 -8.83 -9.59
C ARG A 138 2.47 -9.88 -9.26
N TYR A 139 1.96 -9.86 -8.03
CA TYR A 139 0.95 -10.79 -7.51
C TYR A 139 -0.42 -10.14 -7.26
N GLY A 140 -0.62 -8.89 -7.70
CA GLY A 140 -1.88 -8.15 -7.52
C GLY A 140 -2.26 -7.96 -6.05
N LEU A 141 -1.30 -7.63 -5.19
CA LEU A 141 -1.51 -7.49 -3.75
C LEU A 141 -1.44 -6.04 -3.32
N PHE A 142 -2.42 -5.58 -2.54
CA PHE A 142 -2.57 -4.19 -2.10
C PHE A 142 -2.56 -4.12 -0.58
N VAL A 143 -1.92 -3.11 -0.03
CA VAL A 143 -1.98 -2.76 1.38
C VAL A 143 -3.00 -1.65 1.55
N VAL A 144 -3.99 -1.90 2.39
CA VAL A 144 -5.06 -0.95 2.72
C VAL A 144 -5.29 -0.93 4.22
N GLN A 145 -6.00 0.08 4.70
CA GLN A 145 -6.55 0.09 6.05
C GLN A 145 -7.61 -1.00 6.21
N GLU A 146 -8.03 -1.27 7.44
CA GLU A 146 -9.14 -2.21 7.68
C GLU A 146 -10.46 -1.76 7.04
N SER A 147 -10.68 -0.45 6.88
CA SER A 147 -11.79 0.13 6.12
C SER A 147 -11.65 -0.07 4.60
N GLY A 148 -10.46 -0.39 4.10
CA GLY A 148 -10.14 -0.41 2.67
C GLY A 148 -9.49 0.88 2.15
N ALA A 149 -9.45 1.94 2.97
CA ALA A 149 -8.80 3.20 2.62
C ALA A 149 -7.28 3.05 2.37
N PRO A 150 -6.64 3.98 1.63
CA PRO A 150 -5.19 4.05 1.51
C PRO A 150 -4.55 4.20 2.89
N ILE A 151 -3.40 3.55 3.08
CA ILE A 151 -2.68 3.67 4.34
C ILE A 151 -2.01 5.04 4.48
N THR A 152 -1.91 5.52 5.70
CA THR A 152 -1.13 6.72 6.02
C THR A 152 0.37 6.41 6.07
N LEU A 153 1.21 7.45 6.01
CA LEU A 153 2.66 7.29 6.14
C LEU A 153 3.03 6.65 7.49
N GLY A 154 2.39 7.09 8.59
CA GLY A 154 2.62 6.53 9.93
C GLY A 154 2.28 5.05 10.01
N GLN A 155 1.14 4.63 9.44
CA GLN A 155 0.77 3.22 9.35
C GLN A 155 1.80 2.43 8.55
N SER A 156 2.28 2.97 7.42
CA SER A 156 3.32 2.32 6.62
C SER A 156 4.68 2.24 7.33
N VAL A 157 4.99 3.13 8.27
CA VAL A 157 6.20 3.02 9.10
C VAL A 157 6.03 1.94 10.15
N VAL A 158 4.91 1.96 10.88
CA VAL A 158 4.62 1.00 11.97
C VAL A 158 4.61 -0.43 11.45
N ARG A 159 3.98 -0.69 10.29
CA ARG A 159 3.95 -2.01 9.63
C ARG A 159 5.34 -2.58 9.31
N GLN A 160 6.36 -1.73 9.20
CA GLN A 160 7.72 -2.07 8.76
C GLN A 160 8.67 -2.21 9.95
N MET A 161 8.23 -1.83 11.16
CA MET A 161 9.02 -1.95 12.38
C MET A 161 9.44 -3.39 12.71
N SER A 162 8.69 -4.39 12.27
CA SER A 162 9.10 -5.80 12.44
C SER A 162 10.43 -6.12 11.73
N LEU A 163 10.74 -5.44 10.62
CA LEU A 163 12.04 -5.56 9.95
C LEU A 163 13.15 -4.85 10.72
N VAL A 164 12.86 -3.68 11.28
CA VAL A 164 13.83 -2.89 12.06
C VAL A 164 14.26 -3.62 13.33
N PHE A 165 13.30 -4.21 14.04
CA PHE A 165 13.55 -5.00 15.25
C PHE A 165 14.02 -6.43 14.95
N GLN A 166 14.15 -6.84 13.68
CA GLN A 166 14.54 -8.19 13.25
C GLN A 166 13.60 -9.31 13.76
N ILE A 167 12.37 -8.97 14.15
CA ILE A 167 11.33 -9.89 14.64
C ILE A 167 10.30 -10.24 13.57
N PHE A 168 10.64 -10.06 12.29
CA PHE A 168 9.72 -10.27 11.17
C PHE A 168 9.12 -11.69 11.11
N TRP A 169 9.82 -12.70 11.62
CA TRP A 169 9.36 -14.08 11.67
C TRP A 169 8.30 -14.28 12.76
N ILE A 170 8.46 -13.64 13.92
CA ILE A 170 7.43 -13.60 14.98
C ILE A 170 6.20 -12.84 14.46
N ASP A 171 6.42 -11.67 13.85
CA ASP A 171 5.36 -10.86 13.25
C ASP A 171 4.54 -11.68 12.23
N ALA A 172 5.22 -12.40 11.34
CA ALA A 172 4.59 -13.24 10.33
C ALA A 172 3.76 -14.40 10.92
N LEU A 173 4.17 -14.95 12.08
CA LEU A 173 3.47 -16.07 12.71
C LEU A 173 2.05 -15.71 13.14
N PHE A 174 1.81 -14.45 13.54
CA PHE A 174 0.46 -13.96 13.89
C PHE A 174 -0.55 -14.05 12.73
N ALA A 175 -0.08 -14.08 11.48
CA ALA A 175 -0.96 -14.26 10.33
C ALA A 175 -1.65 -15.64 10.30
N LEU A 176 -1.14 -16.63 11.03
CA LEU A 176 -1.77 -17.95 11.16
C LEU A 176 -2.92 -17.97 12.17
N PHE A 177 -2.96 -17.01 13.09
CA PHE A 177 -3.91 -16.96 14.20
C PHE A 177 -5.02 -15.91 13.99
N THR A 178 -5.04 -15.22 12.85
CA THR A 178 -6.00 -14.16 12.55
C THR A 178 -6.88 -14.52 11.37
N GLU A 179 -8.18 -14.24 11.47
CA GLU A 179 -9.17 -14.56 10.42
C GLU A 179 -8.83 -13.88 9.08
N ARG A 180 -8.32 -12.65 9.14
CA ARG A 180 -7.91 -11.85 7.97
C ARG A 180 -6.45 -12.07 7.58
N ARG A 181 -5.77 -13.04 8.20
CA ARG A 181 -4.35 -13.36 8.02
C ARG A 181 -3.43 -12.16 8.18
N GLN A 182 -3.72 -11.30 9.16
CA GLN A 182 -2.93 -10.11 9.48
C GLN A 182 -1.73 -10.48 10.34
N ARG A 183 -0.56 -9.90 10.05
CA ARG A 183 0.62 -10.01 10.92
C ARG A 183 0.47 -9.11 12.15
N ALA A 184 1.29 -9.31 13.17
CA ALA A 184 1.21 -8.54 14.42
C ALA A 184 1.27 -7.02 14.19
N PHE A 185 2.21 -6.55 13.37
CA PHE A 185 2.34 -5.12 13.06
C PHE A 185 1.28 -4.62 12.08
N GLU A 186 0.57 -5.51 11.38
CA GLU A 186 -0.60 -5.15 10.58
C GLU A 186 -1.82 -4.90 11.47
N LEU A 187 -2.00 -5.71 12.53
CA LEU A 187 -2.99 -5.44 13.57
C LEU A 187 -2.71 -4.12 14.29
N LEU A 188 -1.46 -3.89 14.72
CA LEU A 188 -1.07 -2.66 15.42
C LEU A 188 -1.31 -1.39 14.60
N SER A 189 -1.12 -1.48 13.29
CA SER A 189 -1.32 -0.36 12.37
C SER A 189 -2.73 -0.29 11.79
N LYS A 190 -3.63 -1.22 12.15
CA LYS A 190 -5.01 -1.33 11.62
C LYS A 190 -5.07 -1.40 10.10
N THR A 191 -4.26 -2.29 9.54
CA THR A 191 -4.10 -2.45 8.10
C THR A 191 -4.08 -3.91 7.69
N ARG A 192 -4.35 -4.18 6.42
CA ARG A 192 -4.43 -5.54 5.87
C ARG A 192 -3.91 -5.59 4.45
N VAL A 193 -3.47 -6.78 4.03
CA VAL A 193 -3.10 -7.05 2.64
C VAL A 193 -4.24 -7.77 1.96
N VAL A 194 -4.71 -7.21 0.86
CA VAL A 194 -5.86 -7.68 0.10
C VAL A 194 -5.45 -7.97 -1.34
N ARG A 195 -6.28 -8.74 -2.03
CA ARG A 195 -6.23 -8.95 -3.48
C ARG A 195 -7.59 -8.56 -4.04
N VAL A 196 -7.59 -7.96 -5.23
CA VAL A 196 -8.82 -7.73 -5.99
C VAL A 196 -9.22 -9.06 -6.62
N ASP A 197 -10.45 -9.50 -6.37
CA ASP A 197 -11.00 -10.70 -6.99
C ASP A 197 -11.56 -10.32 -8.36
N ASP A 198 -10.89 -10.76 -9.44
CA ASP A 198 -11.30 -10.47 -10.83
C ASP A 198 -12.61 -11.20 -11.23
N LYS A 199 -13.19 -12.00 -10.34
CA LYS A 199 -14.37 -12.84 -10.62
C LYS A 199 -15.74 -12.13 -10.56
N GLN A 200 -15.76 -10.82 -10.33
CA GLN A 200 -16.98 -10.00 -10.40
C GLN A 200 -16.95 -8.96 -11.54
N ALA A 201 -16.12 -9.20 -12.57
CA ALA A 201 -16.10 -8.45 -13.83
C ALA A 201 -16.98 -9.10 -14.89
#